data_AF-A0A1V5SN29-F1
#
_entry.id   AF-A0A1V5SN29-F1
#
_cell.length_a   1.000
_cell.length_b   1.000
_cell.length_c   1.000
_cell.angle_alpha   90.00
_cell.angle_beta   90.00
_cell.angle_gamma   90.00
#
_symmetry.space_group_name_H-M   'P 1'
#
loop_
_entity.id
_entity.type
_entity.pdbx_description
1 polymer ?
#
loop_
_entity_poly.entity_id
_entity_poly.type
_entity_poly.pdbx_seq_one_letter_code
_entity_poly.pdbx_strand_id
1 'polypeptide(L)'
;MEKDKTKFERYARTLIDFILDGEGNELVFNELASREASLKEKGRVNFLGEYIPAKLALACGFWDQCCEVHGIRDKGIRKIYFLEVMKRFETPDSLPVATRFSENLYAVNSNPEDAPLISVMTRFFETMGLKRFSGESAQGSISDSFVFMMEVGDALKNAFENEFEDLVCADEMIPGEDGERRE
;
A
#
# COMPACT_ATOMS: atom_id res chain seq x y z
N MET A 1 -4.44 13.67 -24.74
CA MET A 1 -3.43 12.62 -24.96
C MET A 1 -3.98 11.36 -24.33
N GLU A 2 -4.34 10.36 -25.14
CA GLU A 2 -4.84 9.08 -24.66
C GLU A 2 -3.66 8.32 -24.06
N LYS A 3 -3.60 8.19 -22.74
CA LYS A 3 -2.50 7.49 -22.06
C LYS A 3 -2.67 5.98 -22.29
N ASP A 4 -1.59 5.30 -22.68
CA ASP A 4 -1.62 3.86 -22.99
C ASP A 4 -1.98 3.03 -21.75
N LYS A 5 -3.15 2.42 -21.76
CA LYS A 5 -3.66 1.60 -20.66
C LYS A 5 -2.74 0.41 -20.35
N THR A 6 -2.19 -0.23 -21.37
CA THR A 6 -1.31 -1.41 -21.26
C THR A 6 -0.04 -1.07 -20.47
N LYS A 7 0.46 0.14 -20.67
CA LYS A 7 1.61 0.67 -19.97
C LYS A 7 1.34 0.86 -18.47
N PHE A 8 0.22 1.47 -18.12
CA PHE A 8 -0.16 1.64 -16.72
C PHE A 8 -0.47 0.30 -16.02
N GLU A 9 -0.96 -0.71 -16.75
CA GLU A 9 -1.09 -2.06 -16.23
C GLU A 9 0.29 -2.66 -15.85
N ARG A 10 1.32 -2.43 -16.67
CA ARG A 10 2.69 -2.83 -16.33
C ARG A 10 3.20 -2.09 -15.09
N TYR A 11 2.97 -0.78 -14.99
CA TYR A 11 3.38 0.02 -13.83
C TYR A 11 2.72 -0.46 -12.54
N ALA A 12 1.40 -0.70 -12.60
CA ALA A 12 0.68 -1.24 -11.46
C ALA A 12 1.26 -2.60 -11.00
N ARG A 13 1.58 -3.51 -11.93
CA ARG A 13 2.21 -4.79 -11.57
C ARG A 13 3.57 -4.60 -10.90
N THR A 14 4.44 -3.74 -11.46
CA THR A 14 5.74 -3.41 -10.86
C THR A 14 5.58 -2.88 -9.43
N LEU A 15 4.67 -1.93 -9.23
CA LEU A 15 4.42 -1.34 -7.92
C LEU A 15 3.78 -2.34 -6.94
N ILE A 16 2.94 -3.26 -7.40
CA ILE A 16 2.42 -4.35 -6.56
C ILE A 16 3.57 -5.26 -6.10
N ASP A 17 4.48 -5.64 -7.00
CA ASP A 17 5.63 -6.47 -6.62
C ASP A 17 6.55 -5.75 -5.63
N PHE A 18 6.78 -4.44 -5.81
CA PHE A 18 7.46 -3.59 -4.83
C PHE A 18 6.76 -3.60 -3.46
N ILE A 19 5.44 -3.40 -3.43
CA ILE A 19 4.65 -3.43 -2.18
C ILE A 19 4.70 -4.81 -1.51
N LEU A 20 4.78 -5.88 -2.29
CA LEU A 20 4.80 -7.25 -1.79
C LEU A 20 6.21 -7.78 -1.48
N ASP A 21 7.22 -6.90 -1.46
CA ASP A 21 8.59 -7.26 -1.12
C ASP A 21 8.66 -8.08 0.19
N GLY A 22 9.15 -9.31 0.05
CA GLY A 22 9.22 -10.27 1.13
C GLY A 22 10.19 -9.84 2.22
N GLU A 23 11.35 -9.30 1.85
CA GLU A 23 12.40 -8.91 2.80
C GLU A 23 11.96 -7.73 3.67
N GLY A 24 11.39 -6.69 3.06
CA GLY A 24 10.82 -5.56 3.78
C GLY A 24 9.72 -5.98 4.75
N ASN A 25 8.85 -6.91 4.34
CA ASN A 25 7.80 -7.44 5.22
C ASN A 25 8.38 -8.21 6.42
N GLU A 26 9.47 -8.97 6.25
CA GLU A 26 10.17 -9.63 7.36
C GLU A 26 10.78 -8.64 8.34
N LEU A 27 11.41 -7.59 7.84
CA LEU A 27 12.05 -6.58 8.69
C LEU A 27 11.01 -5.88 9.57
N VAL A 28 9.86 -5.51 9.00
CA VAL A 28 8.75 -4.91 9.76
C VAL A 28 8.21 -5.88 10.82
N PHE A 29 8.00 -7.15 10.47
CA PHE A 29 7.55 -8.15 11.44
C PHE A 29 8.55 -8.29 12.60
N ASN A 30 9.84 -8.46 12.30
CA ASN A 30 10.87 -8.68 13.31
C ASN A 30 10.98 -7.48 14.27
N GLU A 31 10.94 -6.27 13.72
CA GLU A 31 10.99 -5.04 14.51
C GLU A 31 9.76 -4.88 15.39
N LEU A 32 8.55 -5.04 14.84
CA LEU A 32 7.31 -4.94 15.61
C LEU A 32 7.22 -6.03 16.68
N ALA A 33 7.64 -7.26 16.36
CA ALA A 33 7.64 -8.39 17.30
C ALA A 33 8.67 -8.22 18.42
N SER A 34 9.74 -7.45 18.19
CA SER A 34 10.69 -7.08 19.24
C SER A 34 10.06 -6.17 20.30
N ARG A 35 9.08 -5.35 19.88
CA ARG A 35 8.34 -4.39 20.72
C ARG A 35 7.09 -5.00 21.36
N GLU A 36 6.42 -5.91 20.65
CA GLU A 36 5.16 -6.56 21.07
C GLU A 36 5.34 -8.07 21.26
N ALA A 37 5.49 -8.51 22.52
CA ALA A 37 5.68 -9.94 22.81
C ALA A 37 4.50 -10.82 22.34
N SER A 38 3.26 -10.30 22.42
CA SER A 38 2.05 -10.99 21.96
C SER A 38 2.05 -11.25 20.44
N LEU A 39 2.77 -10.43 19.67
CA LEU A 39 2.92 -10.63 18.23
C LEU A 39 3.79 -11.85 17.91
N LYS A 40 4.82 -12.12 18.73
CA LYS A 40 5.66 -13.33 18.60
C LYS A 40 4.82 -14.60 18.75
N GLU A 41 3.89 -14.60 19.71
CA GLU A 41 3.00 -15.75 19.95
C GLU A 41 2.03 -15.98 18.79
N LYS A 42 1.51 -14.91 18.19
CA LYS A 42 0.67 -14.99 16.98
C LYS A 42 1.45 -15.46 15.77
N GLY A 43 2.73 -15.12 15.70
CA GLY A 43 3.64 -15.56 14.67
C GLY A 43 3.48 -14.82 13.33
N ARG A 44 4.51 -15.00 12.51
CA ARG A 44 4.71 -14.33 11.22
C ARG A 44 3.55 -14.49 10.24
N VAL A 45 3.01 -15.71 10.12
CA VAL A 45 1.96 -16.02 9.12
C VAL A 45 0.69 -15.21 9.39
N ASN A 46 0.31 -15.07 10.66
CA ASN A 46 -0.86 -14.28 11.04
C ASN A 46 -0.62 -12.79 10.82
N PHE A 47 0.57 -12.29 11.15
CA PHE A 47 0.97 -10.91 10.86
C PHE A 47 0.85 -10.60 9.36
N LEU A 48 1.49 -11.40 8.49
CA LEU A 48 1.46 -11.18 7.05
C LEU A 48 0.04 -11.30 6.47
N GLY A 49 -0.77 -12.19 7.05
CA GLY A 49 -2.17 -12.36 6.67
C GLY A 49 -3.01 -11.10 6.84
N GLU A 50 -2.66 -10.22 7.79
CA GLU A 50 -3.33 -8.92 8.00
C GLU A 50 -2.56 -7.76 7.36
N TYR A 51 -1.23 -7.78 7.42
CA TYR A 51 -0.37 -6.69 6.98
C TYR A 51 -0.35 -6.52 5.46
N ILE A 52 -0.27 -7.61 4.70
CA ILE A 52 -0.25 -7.55 3.22
C ILE A 52 -1.54 -6.91 2.67
N PRO A 53 -2.75 -7.36 3.06
CA PRO A 53 -3.99 -6.71 2.65
C PRO A 53 -4.07 -5.23 3.01
N ALA A 54 -3.57 -4.85 4.19
CA ALA A 54 -3.53 -3.46 4.64
C ALA A 54 -2.63 -2.59 3.72
N LYS A 55 -1.43 -3.07 3.37
CA LYS A 55 -0.54 -2.37 2.42
C LYS A 55 -1.19 -2.20 1.05
N LEU A 56 -1.78 -3.26 0.51
CA LEU A 56 -2.43 -3.21 -0.81
C LEU A 56 -3.61 -2.23 -0.83
N ALA A 57 -4.40 -2.18 0.25
CA ALA A 57 -5.50 -1.23 0.37
C ALA A 57 -5.00 0.23 0.41
N LEU A 58 -3.93 0.51 1.15
CA LEU A 58 -3.29 1.83 1.16
C LEU A 58 -2.72 2.21 -0.20
N ALA A 59 -2.06 1.27 -0.88
CA ALA A 59 -1.45 1.50 -2.19
C ALA A 59 -2.48 1.81 -3.28
N CYS A 60 -3.72 1.29 -3.17
CA CYS A 60 -4.82 1.75 -4.03
C CYS A 60 -5.09 3.26 -3.88
N GLY A 61 -5.03 3.78 -2.66
CA GLY A 61 -5.15 5.21 -2.38
C GLY A 61 -3.95 6.01 -2.89
N PHE A 62 -2.73 5.49 -2.69
CA PHE A 62 -1.51 6.13 -3.18
C PHE A 62 -1.51 6.25 -4.71
N TRP A 63 -1.86 5.17 -5.42
CA TRP A 63 -2.00 5.20 -6.87
C TRP A 63 -2.97 6.29 -7.36
N ASP A 64 -4.12 6.41 -6.69
CA ASP A 64 -5.14 7.39 -7.06
C ASP A 64 -4.62 8.83 -6.83
N GLN A 65 -3.89 9.07 -5.74
CA GLN A 65 -3.23 10.34 -5.44
C GLN A 65 -2.13 10.67 -6.45
N CYS A 66 -1.25 9.72 -6.78
CA CYS A 66 -0.24 9.90 -7.84
C CYS A 66 -0.91 10.26 -9.17
N CYS A 67 -1.96 9.53 -9.55
CA CYS A 67 -2.72 9.84 -10.77
C CYS A 67 -3.27 11.27 -10.75
N GLU A 68 -3.81 11.73 -9.63
CA GLU A 68 -4.29 13.10 -9.47
C GLU A 68 -3.16 14.14 -9.64
N VAL A 69 -2.04 13.95 -8.97
CA VAL A 69 -0.85 14.84 -9.03
C VAL A 69 -0.33 14.95 -10.47
N HIS A 70 -0.28 13.85 -11.22
CA HIS A 70 0.16 13.83 -12.63
C HIS A 70 -0.95 14.19 -13.64
N GLY A 71 -2.10 14.69 -13.18
CA GLY A 71 -3.22 15.08 -14.06
C GLY A 71 -3.84 13.93 -14.85
N ILE A 72 -3.67 12.68 -14.40
CA ILE A 72 -4.27 11.48 -14.99
C ILE A 72 -5.75 11.42 -14.60
N ARG A 73 -6.60 11.98 -15.45
CA ARG A 73 -8.05 12.05 -15.21
C ARG A 73 -8.82 10.83 -15.74
N ASP A 74 -8.17 9.97 -16.53
CA ASP A 74 -8.81 8.79 -17.10
C ASP A 74 -9.24 7.81 -15.99
N LYS A 75 -10.54 7.55 -15.90
CA LYS A 75 -11.13 6.67 -14.87
C LYS A 75 -10.69 5.23 -15.01
N GLY A 76 -10.39 4.77 -16.23
CA GLY A 76 -9.86 3.44 -16.48
C GLY A 76 -8.48 3.30 -15.86
N ILE A 77 -7.59 4.25 -16.12
CA ILE A 77 -6.21 4.26 -15.59
C ILE A 77 -6.18 4.39 -14.08
N ARG A 78 -6.98 5.29 -13.49
CA ARG A 78 -7.09 5.43 -12.03
C ARG A 78 -7.53 4.13 -11.33
N LYS A 79 -8.26 3.26 -12.03
CA LYS A 79 -8.71 1.97 -11.50
C LYS A 79 -7.76 0.80 -11.76
N ILE A 80 -6.74 0.97 -12.61
CA ILE A 80 -5.86 -0.14 -13.01
C ILE A 80 -5.22 -0.82 -11.80
N TYR A 81 -4.67 -0.05 -10.86
CA TYR A 81 -3.99 -0.64 -9.70
C TYR A 81 -4.91 -1.56 -8.90
N PHE A 82 -6.10 -1.06 -8.57
CA PHE A 82 -7.14 -1.86 -7.91
C PHE A 82 -7.49 -3.13 -8.71
N LEU A 83 -7.64 -3.03 -10.03
CA LEU A 83 -7.95 -4.18 -10.87
C LEU A 83 -6.81 -5.21 -10.89
N GLU A 84 -5.55 -4.78 -10.95
CA GLU A 84 -4.40 -5.67 -10.90
C GLU A 84 -4.24 -6.34 -9.53
N VAL A 85 -4.60 -5.65 -8.43
CA VAL A 85 -4.69 -6.27 -7.09
C VAL A 85 -5.79 -7.33 -7.07
N MET A 86 -6.98 -7.02 -7.58
CA MET A 86 -8.11 -7.97 -7.60
C MET A 86 -7.80 -9.23 -8.41
N LYS A 87 -7.03 -9.14 -9.50
CA LYS A 87 -6.58 -10.31 -10.27
C LYS A 87 -5.78 -11.30 -9.42
N ARG A 88 -5.06 -10.84 -8.39
CA ARG A 88 -4.32 -11.73 -7.47
C ARG A 88 -5.24 -12.48 -6.51
N PHE A 89 -6.52 -12.10 -6.44
CA PHE A 89 -7.52 -12.74 -5.60
C PHE A 89 -8.46 -13.69 -6.35
N GLU A 90 -8.15 -14.01 -7.61
CA GLU A 90 -8.99 -14.86 -8.46
C GLU A 90 -8.88 -16.37 -8.16
N THR A 91 -8.20 -16.75 -7.07
CA THR A 91 -8.08 -18.15 -6.64
C THR A 91 -8.93 -18.44 -5.39
N PRO A 92 -9.48 -19.66 -5.22
CA PRO A 92 -10.23 -20.00 -4.01
C PRO A 92 -9.43 -19.79 -2.72
N ASP A 93 -8.12 -20.05 -2.76
CA ASP A 93 -7.22 -19.93 -1.60
C ASP A 93 -6.98 -18.47 -1.17
N SER A 94 -7.27 -17.51 -2.05
CA SER A 94 -7.10 -16.08 -1.76
C SER A 94 -8.30 -15.43 -1.05
N LEU A 95 -9.41 -16.15 -0.84
CA LEU A 95 -10.62 -15.58 -0.22
C LEU A 95 -10.36 -14.89 1.13
N PRO A 96 -9.59 -15.47 2.08
CA PRO A 96 -9.33 -14.80 3.37
C PRO A 96 -8.57 -13.48 3.20
N VAL A 97 -7.60 -13.43 2.28
CA VAL A 97 -6.78 -12.25 2.00
C VAL A 97 -7.62 -11.18 1.31
N ALA A 98 -8.48 -11.58 0.38
CA ALA A 98 -9.41 -10.68 -0.34
C ALA A 98 -10.44 -10.04 0.60
N THR A 99 -10.96 -10.81 1.56
CA THR A 99 -11.87 -10.28 2.59
C THR A 99 -11.19 -9.19 3.40
N ARG A 100 -9.99 -9.46 3.93
CA ARG A 100 -9.21 -8.48 4.71
C ARG A 100 -8.86 -7.25 3.90
N PHE A 101 -8.52 -7.41 2.63
CA PHE A 101 -8.25 -6.29 1.73
C PHE A 101 -9.49 -5.40 1.59
N SER A 102 -10.65 -6.00 1.36
CA SER A 102 -11.93 -5.29 1.25
C SER A 102 -12.30 -4.56 2.54
N GLU A 103 -12.05 -5.16 3.71
CA GLU A 103 -12.30 -4.53 5.00
C GLU A 103 -11.37 -3.33 5.25
N ASN A 104 -10.09 -3.42 4.82
CA ASN A 104 -9.16 -2.29 4.91
C ASN A 104 -9.57 -1.15 3.96
N LEU A 105 -10.04 -1.45 2.75
CA LEU A 105 -10.62 -0.44 1.86
C LEU A 105 -11.85 0.24 2.48
N TYR A 106 -12.69 -0.51 3.20
CA TYR A 106 -13.83 0.09 3.90
C TYR A 106 -13.38 0.99 5.05
N ALA A 107 -12.38 0.57 5.83
CA ALA A 107 -11.83 1.37 6.93
C ALA A 107 -11.31 2.74 6.46
N VAL A 108 -10.70 2.81 5.28
CA VAL A 108 -10.29 4.09 4.66
C VAL A 108 -11.49 5.02 4.42
N ASN A 109 -12.66 4.47 4.10
CA ASN A 109 -13.84 5.24 3.71
C ASN A 109 -14.82 5.52 4.87
N SER A 110 -14.71 4.80 6.00
CA SER A 110 -15.67 4.91 7.10
C SER A 110 -15.49 6.17 7.95
N ASN A 111 -14.28 6.73 8.00
CA ASN A 111 -13.95 7.96 8.73
C ASN A 111 -13.24 8.94 7.79
N PRO A 112 -13.98 9.75 7.01
CA PRO A 112 -13.37 10.65 6.02
C PRO A 112 -12.55 11.79 6.63
N GLU A 113 -12.69 12.04 7.93
CA GLU A 113 -11.89 13.02 8.67
C GLU A 113 -10.50 12.46 9.07
N ASP A 114 -10.35 11.14 9.11
CA ASP A 114 -9.09 10.48 9.44
C ASP A 114 -8.22 10.31 8.19
N ALA A 115 -6.89 10.43 8.36
CA ALA A 115 -5.98 10.03 7.30
C ALA A 115 -6.12 8.52 7.01
N PRO A 116 -6.17 8.07 5.75
CA PRO A 116 -6.32 6.65 5.38
C PRO A 116 -5.35 5.72 6.12
N LEU A 117 -4.10 6.16 6.32
CA LEU A 117 -3.09 5.42 7.06
C LEU A 117 -3.50 5.16 8.52
N ILE A 118 -4.06 6.18 9.20
CA ILE A 118 -4.51 6.04 10.59
C ILE A 118 -5.64 5.01 10.70
N SER A 119 -6.62 5.07 9.79
CA SER A 119 -7.76 4.13 9.80
C SER A 119 -7.32 2.69 9.56
N VAL A 120 -6.45 2.47 8.57
CA VAL A 120 -5.93 1.13 8.25
C VAL A 120 -5.04 0.61 9.38
N MET A 121 -4.11 1.42 9.90
CA MET A 121 -3.25 1.00 11.01
C MET A 121 -4.04 0.76 12.30
N THR A 122 -5.08 1.55 12.55
CA THR A 122 -5.99 1.31 13.67
C THR A 122 -6.65 -0.06 13.57
N ARG A 123 -7.23 -0.36 12.41
CA ARG A 123 -7.84 -1.67 12.15
C ARG A 123 -6.82 -2.81 12.28
N PHE A 124 -5.62 -2.62 11.74
CA PHE A 124 -4.55 -3.61 11.82
C PHE A 124 -4.20 -3.92 13.29
N PHE A 125 -4.04 -2.91 14.14
CA PHE A 125 -3.78 -3.09 15.58
C PHE A 125 -4.92 -3.80 16.29
N GLU A 126 -6.17 -3.40 16.04
CA GLU A 126 -7.35 -4.02 16.64
C GLU A 126 -7.47 -5.50 16.27
N THR A 127 -7.26 -5.83 14.99
CA THR A 127 -7.31 -7.21 14.49
C THR A 127 -6.17 -8.06 15.05
N MET A 128 -4.99 -7.46 15.17
CA MET A 128 -3.83 -8.12 15.78
C MET A 128 -3.91 -8.17 17.31
N GLY A 129 -4.89 -7.51 17.95
CA GLY A 129 -5.00 -7.43 19.40
C GLY A 129 -3.86 -6.63 20.05
N LEU A 130 -3.28 -5.69 19.31
CA LEU A 130 -2.22 -4.79 19.76
C LEU A 130 -2.84 -3.51 20.32
N LYS A 131 -2.17 -2.88 21.29
CA LYS A 131 -2.66 -1.64 21.91
C LYS A 131 -2.17 -0.43 21.12
N ARG A 132 -3.08 0.50 20.82
CA ARG A 132 -2.74 1.80 20.22
C ARG A 132 -2.17 2.80 21.22
N PHE A 133 -2.61 2.70 22.48
CA PHE A 133 -2.20 3.58 23.57
C PHE A 133 -1.46 2.77 24.64
N SER A 134 -0.37 3.34 25.16
CA SER A 134 0.35 2.82 26.32
C SER A 134 -0.29 3.33 27.61
N GLY A 135 -0.50 2.44 28.58
CA GLY A 135 -1.12 2.74 29.88
C GLY A 135 -2.54 2.18 30.04
N GLU A 136 -3.02 2.11 31.28
CA GLU A 136 -4.35 1.57 31.63
C GLU A 136 -5.46 2.63 31.69
N SER A 137 -5.13 3.90 31.47
CA SER A 137 -6.06 5.03 31.59
C SER A 137 -6.30 5.78 30.28
N ALA A 138 -7.40 6.54 30.22
CA ALA A 138 -7.82 7.33 29.06
C ALA A 138 -6.89 8.53 28.71
N GLN A 139 -5.76 8.67 29.39
CA GLN A 139 -4.71 9.67 29.15
C GLN A 139 -3.39 9.01 28.68
N GLY A 140 -3.46 7.76 28.21
CA GLY A 140 -2.30 7.04 27.70
C GLY A 140 -1.66 7.73 26.49
N SER A 141 -0.33 7.77 26.46
CA SER A 141 0.43 8.15 25.26
C SER A 141 0.20 7.14 24.14
N ILE A 142 0.40 7.55 22.89
CA ILE A 142 0.40 6.63 21.75
C ILE A 142 1.52 5.61 21.97
N SER A 143 1.24 4.33 21.72
CA SER A 143 2.24 3.27 21.86
C SER A 143 3.36 3.40 20.82
N ASP A 144 4.59 3.10 21.22
CA ASP A 144 5.76 3.13 20.33
C ASP A 144 5.61 2.17 19.13
N SER A 145 4.91 1.06 19.33
CA SER A 145 4.58 0.09 18.26
C SER A 145 3.66 0.72 17.22
N PHE A 146 2.65 1.48 17.65
CA PHE A 146 1.75 2.18 16.73
C PHE A 146 2.47 3.30 15.99
N VAL A 147 3.29 4.10 16.69
CA VAL A 147 4.13 5.13 16.06
C VAL A 147 5.02 4.54 14.98
N PHE A 148 5.70 3.43 15.27
CA PHE A 148 6.52 2.74 14.27
C PHE A 148 5.76 2.29 13.04
N MET A 149 4.56 1.72 13.21
CA MET A 149 3.76 1.30 12.06
C MET A 149 3.25 2.48 11.23
N MET A 150 3.02 3.63 11.87
CA MET A 150 2.75 4.89 11.16
C MET A 150 3.97 5.34 10.35
N GLU A 151 5.17 5.34 10.94
CA GLU A 151 6.42 5.69 10.25
C GLU A 151 6.70 4.77 9.06
N VAL A 152 6.50 3.46 9.22
CA VAL A 152 6.60 2.47 8.14
C VAL A 152 5.58 2.76 7.03
N GLY A 153 4.35 3.13 7.40
CA GLY A 153 3.31 3.49 6.43
C GLY A 153 3.64 4.74 5.62
N ASP A 154 4.15 5.78 6.28
CA ASP A 154 4.60 7.02 5.62
C ASP A 154 5.81 6.76 4.72
N ALA A 155 6.78 5.96 5.17
CA ALA A 155 7.92 5.55 4.36
C ALA A 155 7.47 4.76 3.12
N LEU A 156 6.51 3.85 3.28
CA LEU A 156 5.94 3.07 2.17
C LEU A 156 5.25 3.98 1.16
N LYS A 157 4.48 4.98 1.63
CA LYS A 157 3.83 5.96 0.76
C LYS A 157 4.86 6.71 -0.08
N ASN A 158 5.87 7.30 0.57
CA ASN A 158 6.91 8.07 -0.12
C ASN A 158 7.68 7.22 -1.13
N ALA A 159 8.03 5.98 -0.77
CA ALA A 159 8.72 5.07 -1.68
C ALA A 159 7.84 4.69 -2.87
N PHE A 160 6.55 4.42 -2.65
CA PHE A 160 5.59 4.16 -3.72
C PHE A 160 5.47 5.35 -4.69
N GLU A 161 5.36 6.56 -4.15
CA GLU A 161 5.25 7.80 -4.95
C GLU A 161 6.51 8.02 -5.79
N ASN A 162 7.70 7.80 -5.23
CA ASN A 162 8.96 7.90 -5.96
C ASN A 162 9.05 6.86 -7.09
N GLU A 163 8.72 5.59 -6.82
CA GLU A 163 8.72 4.54 -7.84
C GLU A 163 7.69 4.83 -8.95
N PHE A 164 6.52 5.39 -8.58
CA PHE A 164 5.53 5.83 -9.57
C PHE A 164 6.08 6.96 -10.45
N GLU A 165 6.69 7.98 -9.83
CA GLU A 165 7.31 9.11 -10.52
C GLU A 165 8.40 8.63 -11.49
N ASP A 166 9.30 7.76 -11.04
CA ASP A 166 10.37 7.20 -11.87
C ASP A 166 9.79 6.45 -13.08
N LEU A 167 8.74 5.65 -12.88
CA LEU A 167 8.06 4.96 -13.98
C LEU A 167 7.41 5.95 -14.98
N VAL A 168 6.83 7.05 -14.51
CA VAL A 168 6.20 8.05 -15.38
C VAL A 168 7.25 8.91 -16.11
N CYS A 169 8.24 9.42 -15.39
CA CYS A 169 9.31 10.28 -15.91
C CYS A 169 10.27 9.56 -16.87
N ALA A 170 10.64 8.29 -16.58
CA ALA A 170 11.52 7.52 -17.47
C ALA A 170 10.94 7.36 -18.88
N ASP A 171 9.63 7.51 -19.05
CA ASP A 171 8.97 7.44 -20.35
C ASP A 171 8.88 8.79 -21.07
N GLU A 172 8.82 9.90 -20.34
CA GLU A 172 8.85 11.25 -20.94
C GLU A 172 10.24 11.57 -21.54
N MET A 173 11.27 10.81 -21.18
CA MET A 173 12.66 10.96 -21.65
C MET A 173 13.03 10.11 -22.88
N ILE A 174 12.08 9.55 -23.63
CA ILE A 174 12.35 8.97 -24.96
C ILE A 174 12.06 10.03 -26.04
N PRO A 175 13.03 10.89 -26.44
CA PRO A 175 12.87 11.72 -27.62
C PRO A 175 12.84 10.80 -28.85
N GLY A 176 11.88 11.06 -29.74
CA GLY A 176 11.72 10.32 -30.98
C GLY A 176 13.03 10.22 -31.75
N GLU A 177 13.45 8.99 -32.04
CA GLU A 177 14.21 8.71 -33.24
C GLU A 177 13.30 9.02 -34.43
N ASP A 178 13.32 10.26 -34.90
CA ASP A 178 12.85 10.58 -36.25
C ASP A 178 13.64 11.77 -36.83
N GLY A 179 14.70 11.42 -37.58
CA GLY A 179 14.79 11.87 -38.96
C GLY A 179 15.46 13.22 -39.25
N GLU A 180 16.80 13.25 -39.21
CA GLU A 180 17.58 14.03 -40.18
C GLU A 180 18.77 13.20 -40.70
N ARG A 181 18.48 12.28 -41.63
CA ARG A 181 19.38 12.00 -42.76
C ARG A 181 18.67 12.38 -44.04
N ARG A 182 18.97 13.58 -44.52
CA ARG A 182 18.87 13.94 -45.93
C ARG A 182 20.19 14.58 -46.32
N GLU A 183 21.05 13.78 -46.93
CA GLU A 183 21.94 14.24 -48.00
C GLU A 183 21.37 13.73 -49.32
#